data_AF-A0A920R870-F1
#
_entry.id   AF-A0A920R870-F1
#
_cell.length_a   1.000
_cell.length_b   1.000
_cell.length_c   1.000
_cell.angle_alpha   90.00
_cell.angle_beta   90.00
_cell.angle_gamma   90.00
#
_symmetry.space_group_name_H-M   'P 1'
#
loop_
_entity.id
_entity.type
_entity.pdbx_description
1 polymer ?
#
loop_
_entity_poly.entity_id
_entity_poly.type
_entity_poly.pdbx_seq_one_letter_code
_entity_poly.pdbx_strand_id
1 'polypeptide(L)'
;MVRRILFSSLITIFVAIPVIAVGQAQVESSYQVPLTEYGHPDLQGLWTDQTRTPLQRPVALGMKRTYTPEEAAELEQAALIGATAAQQPLDPNRPAPAVGGTITQVADVNFARFITRYIPVKGEYLTSLIVEPENGRLPFKDNPPLDIFTKRTNAGFEQFDGPEIRPANERCLGNPGQLPLIDPLSIDGPWRNMQIVQNEDYVLIFGEYHVVARIVRLNKQHHEPSFPKFYGDSVGQWEGNTLVVHTKSFKPDQSTSRIPSSRALEIVEQYTRVSESEIFFEYQITDPEIYTQTITAQMTLVSMPVNERLYESACHEGNYSLSGILAGARRQEADARLSQ
;
A
#
# COMPACT_ATOMS: atom_id res chain seq x y z
N MET A 1 -5.16 68.11 -64.84
CA MET A 1 -6.15 67.70 -63.81
C MET A 1 -5.57 66.50 -63.06
N VAL A 2 -4.90 66.73 -61.94
CA VAL A 2 -4.30 65.67 -61.11
C VAL A 2 -4.77 65.91 -59.68
N ARG A 3 -5.61 65.00 -59.17
CA ARG A 3 -6.19 65.03 -57.81
C ARG A 3 -5.13 64.58 -56.79
N ARG A 4 -4.83 65.41 -55.80
CA ARG A 4 -4.09 65.04 -54.58
C ARG A 4 -5.09 64.54 -53.54
N ILE A 5 -4.90 63.33 -53.02
CA ILE A 5 -5.66 62.75 -51.90
C ILE A 5 -4.75 62.78 -50.67
N LEU A 6 -5.23 63.43 -49.60
CA LEU A 6 -4.59 63.52 -48.29
C LEU A 6 -4.90 62.25 -47.48
N PHE A 7 -3.87 61.59 -46.96
CA PHE A 7 -4.02 60.53 -45.95
C PHE A 7 -3.93 61.13 -44.55
N SER A 8 -4.99 60.97 -43.75
CA SER A 8 -5.02 61.29 -42.32
C SER A 8 -4.57 60.07 -41.53
N SER A 9 -3.56 60.22 -40.67
CA SER A 9 -3.09 59.18 -39.76
C SER A 9 -3.77 59.34 -38.39
N LEU A 10 -4.56 58.34 -37.98
CA LEU A 10 -5.08 58.24 -36.60
C LEU A 10 -4.00 57.62 -35.69
N ILE A 11 -3.67 58.32 -34.61
CA ILE A 11 -2.82 57.81 -33.52
C ILE A 11 -3.73 57.16 -32.47
N THR A 12 -3.57 55.87 -32.23
CA THR A 12 -4.27 55.12 -31.18
C THR A 12 -3.39 55.06 -29.93
N ILE A 13 -3.87 55.63 -28.81
CA ILE A 13 -3.18 55.63 -27.52
C ILE A 13 -3.60 54.38 -26.73
N PHE A 14 -2.65 53.48 -26.43
CA PHE A 14 -2.84 52.35 -25.52
C PHE A 14 -2.59 52.82 -24.07
N VAL A 15 -3.61 52.67 -23.20
CA VAL A 15 -3.48 52.88 -21.76
C VAL A 15 -3.21 51.51 -21.11
N ALA A 16 -2.06 51.36 -20.46
CA ALA A 16 -1.71 50.16 -19.70
C ALA A 16 -2.26 50.24 -18.27
N ILE A 17 -3.05 49.24 -17.86
CA ILE A 17 -3.55 49.08 -16.48
C ILE A 17 -2.62 48.09 -15.76
N PRO A 18 -2.07 48.40 -14.57
CA PRO A 18 -1.22 47.46 -13.84
C PRO A 18 -2.07 46.38 -13.19
N VAL A 19 -1.74 45.11 -13.47
CA VAL A 19 -2.31 43.95 -12.78
C VAL A 19 -1.56 43.76 -11.48
N ILE A 20 -2.23 43.95 -10.35
CA ILE A 20 -1.68 43.64 -9.02
C ILE A 20 -1.80 42.12 -8.83
N ALA A 21 -0.67 41.42 -8.91
CA ALA A 21 -0.57 40.02 -8.57
C ALA A 21 -0.64 39.87 -7.04
N VAL A 22 -1.78 39.39 -6.54
CA VAL A 22 -1.92 38.97 -5.14
C VAL A 22 -1.26 37.60 -5.01
N GLY A 23 -0.01 37.58 -4.51
CA GLY A 23 0.66 36.34 -4.16
C GLY A 23 -0.03 35.67 -2.99
N GLN A 24 -0.50 34.43 -3.17
CA GLN A 24 -0.93 33.59 -2.05
C GLN A 24 0.29 33.27 -1.20
N ALA A 25 0.28 33.69 0.06
CA ALA A 25 1.30 33.30 1.03
C ALA A 25 1.20 31.78 1.28
N GLN A 26 2.23 31.02 0.90
CA GLN A 26 2.42 29.67 1.41
C GLN A 26 2.72 29.77 2.90
N VAL A 27 1.94 29.08 3.73
CA VAL A 27 2.28 28.89 5.14
C VAL A 27 3.48 27.96 5.19
N GLU A 28 4.65 28.52 5.41
CA GLU A 28 5.88 27.78 5.68
C GLU A 28 5.70 27.07 7.04
N SER A 29 5.66 25.73 7.04
CA SER A 29 5.49 24.99 8.29
C SER A 29 6.73 25.20 9.17
N SER A 30 6.56 25.77 10.35
CA SER A 30 7.61 25.96 11.37
C SER A 30 8.08 24.65 12.03
N TYR A 31 7.67 23.50 11.51
CA TYR A 31 8.00 22.19 12.05
C TYR A 31 9.49 21.92 11.89
N GLN A 32 10.17 21.73 13.03
CA GLN A 32 11.55 21.27 13.06
C GLN A 32 11.55 19.77 13.27
N VAL A 33 12.14 19.04 12.33
CA VAL A 33 12.26 17.59 12.40
C VAL A 33 13.15 17.23 13.59
N PRO A 34 12.66 16.44 14.57
CA PRO A 34 13.49 15.97 15.67
C PRO A 34 14.63 15.11 15.11
N LEU A 35 15.79 15.19 15.76
CA LEU A 35 16.96 14.38 15.41
C LEU A 35 17.24 13.39 16.53
N THR A 36 17.70 12.20 16.15
CA THR A 36 18.27 11.20 17.06
C THR A 36 19.61 11.66 17.64
N GLU A 37 20.15 10.90 18.61
CA GLU A 37 21.47 11.14 19.18
C GLU A 37 22.62 11.05 18.15
N TYR A 38 22.35 10.44 16.99
CA TYR A 38 23.29 10.34 15.86
C TYR A 38 23.13 11.47 14.83
N GLY A 39 22.19 12.41 15.06
CA GLY A 39 21.93 13.53 14.14
C GLY A 39 21.05 13.19 12.93
N HIS A 40 20.50 11.97 12.85
CA HIS A 40 19.53 11.57 11.82
C HIS A 40 18.11 12.01 12.18
N PRO A 41 17.24 12.35 11.20
CA PRO A 41 15.81 12.56 11.43
C PRO A 41 15.17 11.42 12.21
N ASP A 42 14.44 11.74 13.28
CA ASP A 42 13.83 10.75 14.16
C ASP A 42 12.48 10.27 13.61
N LEU A 43 12.47 9.04 13.10
CA LEU A 43 11.27 8.34 12.63
C LEU A 43 10.77 7.32 13.66
N GLN A 44 11.39 7.23 14.84
CA GLN A 44 11.03 6.22 15.82
C GLN A 44 9.61 6.39 16.31
N GLY A 45 8.95 5.27 16.58
CA GLY A 45 7.61 5.27 17.15
C GLY A 45 6.73 4.17 16.59
N LEU A 46 5.46 4.23 17.02
CA LEU A 46 4.39 3.37 16.54
C LEU A 46 3.61 4.11 15.48
N TRP A 47 3.54 3.52 14.28
CA TRP A 47 2.94 4.09 13.09
C TRP A 47 1.87 3.17 12.54
N THR A 48 0.91 3.74 11.85
CA THR A 48 -0.09 2.97 11.11
C THR A 48 -0.38 3.62 9.78
N ASP A 49 -0.60 2.81 8.75
CA ASP A 49 -0.96 3.27 7.42
C ASP A 49 -2.47 3.12 7.15
N GLN A 50 -3.29 2.97 8.20
CA GLN A 50 -4.74 2.80 8.10
C GLN A 50 -5.44 3.95 7.36
N THR A 51 -5.66 3.76 6.07
CA THR A 51 -6.44 4.65 5.21
C THR A 51 -7.41 3.86 4.35
N ARG A 52 -8.57 4.45 4.10
CA ARG A 52 -9.57 3.95 3.16
C ARG A 52 -9.18 4.23 1.70
N THR A 53 -8.20 5.11 1.45
CA THR A 53 -7.72 5.39 0.10
C THR A 53 -7.28 4.08 -0.58
N PRO A 54 -7.92 3.69 -1.71
CA PRO A 54 -7.58 2.44 -2.37
C PRO A 54 -6.21 2.54 -3.05
N LEU A 55 -5.54 1.40 -3.25
CA LEU A 55 -4.28 1.37 -4.01
C LEU A 55 -4.46 1.95 -5.42
N GLN A 56 -5.48 1.48 -6.14
CA GLN A 56 -5.80 1.90 -7.51
C GLN A 56 -7.08 2.72 -7.57
N ARG A 57 -7.10 3.73 -8.44
CA ARG A 57 -8.25 4.61 -8.63
C ARG A 57 -9.44 3.85 -9.19
N PRO A 58 -10.64 3.99 -8.60
CA PRO A 58 -11.86 3.47 -9.19
C PRO A 58 -12.03 3.93 -10.64
N VAL A 59 -12.37 3.00 -11.55
CA VAL A 59 -12.49 3.29 -12.99
C VAL A 59 -13.48 4.43 -13.26
N ALA A 60 -14.57 4.49 -12.49
CA ALA A 60 -15.61 5.51 -12.61
C ALA A 60 -15.10 6.95 -12.36
N LEU A 61 -13.97 7.13 -11.66
CA LEU A 61 -13.40 8.44 -11.38
C LEU A 61 -12.45 8.94 -12.49
N GLY A 62 -12.07 8.08 -13.43
CA GLY A 62 -11.15 8.44 -14.52
C GLY A 62 -9.86 9.08 -14.02
N MET A 63 -9.66 10.36 -14.36
CA MET A 63 -8.46 11.13 -13.99
C MET A 63 -8.62 11.97 -12.72
N LYS A 64 -9.75 11.86 -12.02
CA LYS A 64 -10.01 12.65 -10.80
C LYS A 64 -9.04 12.23 -9.69
N ARG A 65 -8.02 13.05 -9.42
CA ARG A 65 -6.94 12.76 -8.46
C ARG A 65 -7.38 12.87 -7.00
N THR A 66 -8.24 13.83 -6.67
CA THR A 66 -8.62 14.14 -5.29
C THR A 66 -10.13 14.19 -5.11
N TYR A 67 -10.58 13.85 -3.91
CA TYR A 67 -11.90 14.17 -3.40
C TYR A 67 -11.90 15.55 -2.76
N THR A 68 -13.04 16.24 -2.80
CA THR A 68 -13.25 17.38 -1.89
C THR A 68 -13.44 16.87 -0.46
N PRO A 69 -13.25 17.71 0.58
CA PRO A 69 -13.54 17.33 1.95
C PRO A 69 -14.97 16.80 2.16
N GLU A 70 -15.94 17.37 1.46
CA GLU A 70 -17.34 16.96 1.52
C GLU A 70 -17.55 15.57 0.91
N GLU A 71 -16.97 15.31 -0.27
CA GLU A 71 -17.05 14.00 -0.92
C GLU A 71 -16.38 12.92 -0.08
N ALA A 72 -15.22 13.22 0.52
CA ALA A 72 -14.55 12.31 1.44
C ALA A 72 -15.46 12.01 2.63
N ALA A 73 -16.02 13.04 3.28
CA ALA A 73 -16.91 12.88 4.43
C ALA A 73 -18.18 12.04 4.09
N GLU A 74 -18.78 12.23 2.91
CA GLU A 74 -19.91 11.41 2.45
C GLU A 74 -19.53 9.93 2.31
N LEU A 75 -18.35 9.64 1.74
CA LEU A 75 -17.85 8.27 1.59
C LEU A 75 -17.51 7.63 2.93
N GLU A 76 -16.94 8.39 3.87
CA GLU A 76 -16.69 7.94 5.24
C GLU A 76 -18.00 7.62 5.97
N GLN A 77 -19.01 8.48 5.83
CA GLN A 77 -20.32 8.27 6.43
C GLN A 77 -21.01 7.03 5.88
N ALA A 78 -20.96 6.82 4.55
CA ALA A 78 -21.47 5.60 3.93
C ALA A 78 -20.73 4.35 4.42
N ALA A 79 -19.40 4.42 4.57
CA ALA A 79 -18.61 3.33 5.11
C ALA A 79 -18.96 3.03 6.58
N LEU A 80 -19.20 4.06 7.39
CA LEU A 80 -19.60 3.93 8.78
C LEU A 80 -20.96 3.26 8.94
N ILE A 81 -21.93 3.60 8.07
CA ILE A 81 -23.24 2.95 8.04
C ILE A 81 -23.07 1.45 7.74
N GLY A 82 -22.29 1.11 6.70
CA GLY A 82 -22.00 -0.28 6.34
C GLY A 82 -21.31 -1.06 7.47
N ALA A 83 -20.31 -0.46 8.10
CA ALA A 83 -19.59 -1.06 9.22
C ALA A 83 -20.52 -1.28 10.44
N THR A 84 -21.39 -0.32 10.75
CA THR A 84 -22.37 -0.43 11.85
C THR A 84 -23.39 -1.54 11.58
N ALA A 85 -23.82 -1.70 10.32
CA ALA A 85 -24.72 -2.78 9.92
C ALA A 85 -24.05 -4.16 10.02
N ALA A 86 -22.77 -4.27 9.64
CA ALA A 86 -22.01 -5.52 9.74
C ALA A 86 -21.80 -5.98 11.19
N GLN A 87 -21.73 -5.04 12.14
CA GLN A 87 -21.59 -5.33 13.57
C GLN A 87 -22.90 -5.76 14.25
N GLN A 88 -24.04 -5.73 13.56
CA GLN A 88 -25.30 -6.18 14.15
C GLN A 88 -25.29 -7.69 14.41
N PRO A 89 -25.92 -8.15 15.50
CA PRO A 89 -26.05 -9.58 15.76
C PRO A 89 -26.68 -10.32 14.59
N LEU A 90 -26.15 -11.49 14.29
CA LEU A 90 -26.77 -12.42 13.35
C LEU A 90 -28.07 -12.97 13.94
N ASP A 91 -29.05 -13.28 13.09
CA ASP A 91 -30.29 -13.94 13.53
C ASP A 91 -29.94 -15.30 14.18
N PRO A 92 -30.28 -15.52 15.47
CA PRO A 92 -30.01 -16.78 16.15
C PRO A 92 -30.78 -17.97 15.55
N ASN A 93 -31.84 -17.71 14.78
CA ASN A 93 -32.67 -18.73 14.14
C ASN A 93 -32.33 -18.95 12.66
N ARG A 94 -31.23 -18.37 12.15
CA ARG A 94 -30.82 -18.56 10.75
C ARG A 94 -30.61 -20.05 10.45
N PRO A 95 -31.04 -20.56 9.29
CA PRO A 95 -30.82 -21.96 8.93
C PRO A 95 -29.32 -22.25 8.78
N ALA A 96 -28.96 -23.52 8.90
CA ALA A 96 -27.62 -23.96 8.52
C ALA A 96 -27.34 -23.61 7.04
N PRO A 97 -26.08 -23.30 6.68
CA PRO A 97 -25.70 -23.15 5.28
C PRO A 97 -26.09 -24.40 4.47
N ALA A 98 -26.45 -24.20 3.19
CA ALA A 98 -26.74 -25.31 2.30
C ALA A 98 -25.55 -26.28 2.21
N VAL A 99 -25.82 -27.57 2.10
CA VAL A 99 -24.77 -28.58 1.91
C VAL A 99 -23.97 -28.25 0.66
N GLY A 100 -22.63 -28.24 0.79
CA GLY A 100 -21.73 -27.83 -0.29
C GLY A 100 -21.66 -26.31 -0.53
N GLY A 101 -22.40 -25.51 0.25
CA GLY A 101 -22.28 -24.07 0.21
C GLY A 101 -20.95 -23.58 0.77
N THR A 102 -20.44 -22.48 0.22
CA THR A 102 -19.23 -21.83 0.72
C THR A 102 -19.49 -21.28 2.13
N ILE A 103 -18.87 -21.90 3.13
CA ILE A 103 -18.82 -21.31 4.47
C ILE A 103 -17.79 -20.19 4.42
N THR A 104 -18.27 -18.95 4.46
CA THR A 104 -17.41 -17.78 4.56
C THR A 104 -17.20 -17.40 6.02
N GLN A 105 -16.13 -16.66 6.29
CA GLN A 105 -15.77 -16.19 7.62
C GLN A 105 -16.67 -15.02 8.09
N VAL A 106 -17.98 -15.03 7.79
CA VAL A 106 -18.89 -13.89 8.04
C VAL A 106 -18.85 -13.43 9.49
N ALA A 107 -18.79 -14.38 10.43
CA ALA A 107 -18.68 -14.04 11.84
C ALA A 107 -17.38 -13.26 12.11
N ASP A 108 -16.24 -13.78 11.69
CA ASP A 108 -14.94 -13.11 11.86
C ASP A 108 -14.88 -11.77 11.12
N VAL A 109 -15.47 -11.68 9.92
CA VAL A 109 -15.55 -10.45 9.12
C VAL A 109 -16.46 -9.40 9.78
N ASN A 110 -17.53 -9.82 10.46
CA ASN A 110 -18.39 -8.91 11.21
C ASN A 110 -17.70 -8.36 12.47
N PHE A 111 -16.77 -9.12 13.06
CA PHE A 111 -15.90 -8.65 14.15
C PHE A 111 -14.69 -7.85 13.64
N ALA A 112 -14.25 -8.10 12.41
CA ALA A 112 -13.22 -7.31 11.76
C ALA A 112 -13.77 -5.91 11.51
N ARG A 113 -13.16 -4.91 12.14
CA ARG A 113 -13.47 -3.52 11.84
C ARG A 113 -12.99 -3.22 10.42
N PHE A 114 -13.70 -2.34 9.71
CA PHE A 114 -13.27 -1.84 8.42
C PHE A 114 -12.73 -0.43 8.59
N ILE A 115 -11.68 -0.10 7.83
CA ILE A 115 -11.17 1.27 7.79
C ILE A 115 -12.22 2.15 7.09
N THR A 116 -12.78 3.08 7.86
CA THR A 116 -13.83 3.98 7.38
C THR A 116 -13.28 5.33 6.95
N ARG A 117 -12.11 5.75 7.46
CA ARG A 117 -11.56 7.11 7.26
C ARG A 117 -10.56 7.20 6.11
N TYR A 118 -10.56 8.32 5.42
CA TYR A 118 -9.50 8.73 4.52
C TYR A 118 -8.47 9.55 5.29
N ILE A 119 -7.19 9.22 5.09
CA ILE A 119 -6.09 10.01 5.63
C ILE A 119 -5.58 10.94 4.52
N PRO A 120 -5.57 12.26 4.71
CA PRO A 120 -5.09 13.18 3.71
C PRO A 120 -3.58 13.04 3.53
N VAL A 121 -3.12 13.20 2.28
CA VAL A 121 -1.71 13.20 1.90
C VAL A 121 -1.33 14.62 1.57
N LYS A 122 -0.50 15.25 2.42
CA LYS A 122 -0.14 16.67 2.30
C LYS A 122 -1.37 17.60 2.18
N GLY A 123 -2.44 17.28 2.92
CA GLY A 123 -3.70 18.03 2.93
C GLY A 123 -4.70 17.64 1.84
N GLU A 124 -4.36 16.72 0.93
CA GLU A 124 -5.26 16.29 -0.15
C GLU A 124 -5.87 14.90 0.12
N TYR A 125 -7.18 14.74 -0.09
CA TYR A 125 -7.84 13.43 -0.04
C TYR A 125 -7.69 12.72 -1.39
N LEU A 126 -6.64 11.92 -1.55
CA LEU A 126 -6.39 11.20 -2.80
C LEU A 126 -7.50 10.15 -3.08
N THR A 127 -7.88 10.02 -4.35
CA THR A 127 -8.82 8.97 -4.81
C THR A 127 -8.14 7.61 -5.00
N SER A 128 -6.80 7.58 -4.99
CA SER A 128 -5.95 6.41 -5.05
C SER A 128 -4.58 6.71 -4.45
N LEU A 129 -3.91 5.69 -3.92
CA LEU A 129 -2.54 5.84 -3.44
C LEU A 129 -1.56 5.99 -4.60
N ILE A 130 -1.78 5.27 -5.70
CA ILE A 130 -1.04 5.48 -6.94
C ILE A 130 -1.38 6.87 -7.49
N VAL A 131 -0.36 7.69 -7.66
CA VAL A 131 -0.42 9.04 -8.24
C VAL A 131 0.21 9.08 -9.63
N GLU A 132 1.15 8.17 -9.91
CA GLU A 132 1.71 7.93 -11.23
C GLU A 132 1.66 6.43 -11.54
N PRO A 133 1.08 6.00 -12.68
CA PRO A 133 0.56 6.80 -13.80
C PRO A 133 -0.60 7.72 -13.41
N GLU A 134 -0.83 8.79 -14.19
CA GLU A 134 -1.80 9.85 -13.86
C GLU A 134 -3.23 9.32 -13.65
N ASN A 135 -3.60 8.20 -14.29
CA ASN A 135 -4.89 7.54 -14.09
C ASN A 135 -5.03 6.80 -12.75
N GLY A 136 -3.97 6.77 -11.93
CA GLY A 136 -3.94 6.17 -10.61
C GLY A 136 -4.04 4.65 -10.61
N ARG A 137 -3.63 3.97 -11.70
CA ARG A 137 -3.78 2.52 -11.88
C ARG A 137 -2.48 1.88 -12.33
N LEU A 138 -2.33 0.57 -12.05
CA LEU A 138 -1.16 -0.19 -12.44
C LEU A 138 -1.03 -0.26 -13.97
N PRO A 139 0.11 0.14 -14.56
CA PRO A 139 0.33 0.16 -16.00
C PRO A 139 0.89 -1.17 -16.50
N PHE A 140 0.05 -2.20 -16.57
CA PHE A 140 0.48 -3.53 -17.04
C PHE A 140 0.97 -3.51 -18.50
N LYS A 141 1.99 -4.31 -18.79
CA LYS A 141 2.40 -4.61 -20.18
C LYS A 141 1.33 -5.44 -20.90
N ASP A 142 1.34 -5.38 -22.23
CA ASP A 142 0.61 -6.34 -23.04
C ASP A 142 1.22 -7.73 -22.84
N ASN A 143 0.41 -8.69 -22.36
CA ASN A 143 0.83 -10.06 -22.03
C ASN A 143 2.05 -10.13 -21.09
N PRO A 144 1.92 -9.63 -19.84
CA PRO A 144 3.01 -9.74 -18.88
C PRO A 144 3.31 -11.22 -18.59
N PRO A 145 4.55 -11.57 -18.22
CA PRO A 145 4.85 -12.94 -17.81
C PRO A 145 3.97 -13.33 -16.63
N LEU A 146 3.59 -14.59 -16.63
CA LEU A 146 2.78 -15.17 -15.55
C LEU A 146 3.53 -15.07 -14.22
N ASP A 147 2.81 -14.69 -13.17
CA ASP A 147 3.34 -14.76 -11.81
C ASP A 147 3.62 -16.22 -11.39
N ILE A 148 4.27 -16.40 -10.25
CA ILE A 148 4.67 -17.74 -9.78
C ILE A 148 3.46 -18.65 -9.54
N PHE A 149 2.33 -18.11 -9.08
CA PHE A 149 1.14 -18.89 -8.76
C PHE A 149 0.47 -19.39 -10.04
N THR A 150 0.33 -18.52 -11.04
CA THR A 150 -0.19 -18.86 -12.35
C THR A 150 0.71 -19.86 -13.08
N LYS A 151 2.05 -19.73 -12.94
CA LYS A 151 3.00 -20.73 -13.45
C LYS A 151 2.80 -22.10 -12.81
N ARG A 152 2.56 -22.16 -11.50
CA ARG A 152 2.28 -23.42 -10.78
C ARG A 152 0.95 -24.02 -11.26
N THR A 153 -0.13 -23.24 -11.34
CA THR A 153 -1.42 -23.71 -11.87
C THR A 153 -1.28 -24.27 -13.29
N ASN A 154 -0.55 -23.57 -14.17
CA ASN A 154 -0.32 -24.02 -15.55
C ASN A 154 0.58 -25.26 -15.66
N ALA A 155 1.37 -25.57 -14.63
CA ALA A 155 2.14 -26.81 -14.53
C ALA A 155 1.29 -28.01 -14.06
N GLY A 156 -0.01 -27.81 -13.83
CA GLY A 156 -0.95 -28.86 -13.42
C GLY A 156 -1.11 -29.01 -11.91
N PHE A 157 -0.58 -28.09 -11.11
CA PHE A 157 -0.81 -28.11 -9.66
C PHE A 157 -2.21 -27.57 -9.34
N GLU A 158 -2.99 -28.35 -8.60
CA GLU A 158 -4.26 -27.94 -8.03
C GLU A 158 -4.05 -27.11 -6.75
N GLN A 159 -5.11 -26.42 -6.31
CA GLN A 159 -5.11 -25.44 -5.23
C GLN A 159 -4.57 -25.97 -3.88
N PHE A 160 -4.50 -27.30 -3.71
CA PHE A 160 -4.09 -27.96 -2.47
C PHE A 160 -3.02 -29.05 -2.69
N ASP A 161 -2.33 -29.06 -3.83
CA ASP A 161 -1.32 -30.09 -4.15
C ASP A 161 -0.02 -29.99 -3.34
N GLY A 162 0.20 -28.89 -2.64
CA GLY A 162 1.33 -28.72 -1.75
C GLY A 162 1.28 -27.37 -1.04
N PRO A 163 2.11 -27.17 0.00
CA PRO A 163 2.12 -25.90 0.72
C PRO A 163 2.59 -24.74 -0.18
N GLU A 164 3.45 -24.98 -1.18
CA GLU A 164 3.95 -23.95 -2.09
C GLU A 164 2.91 -23.36 -3.03
N ILE A 165 1.77 -24.02 -3.29
CA ILE A 165 0.71 -23.40 -4.09
C ILE A 165 -0.02 -22.31 -3.29
N ARG A 166 0.07 -22.36 -1.95
CA ARG A 166 -0.57 -21.39 -1.07
C ARG A 166 0.26 -20.11 -0.99
N PRO A 167 -0.40 -18.94 -0.92
CA PRO A 167 0.27 -17.67 -0.68
C PRO A 167 1.18 -17.67 0.57
N ALA A 168 2.22 -16.83 0.57
CA ALA A 168 3.24 -16.81 1.64
C ALA A 168 2.65 -16.53 3.03
N ASN A 169 1.60 -15.70 3.12
CA ASN A 169 0.91 -15.39 4.38
C ASN A 169 0.27 -16.63 5.01
N GLU A 170 -0.36 -17.50 4.23
CA GLU A 170 -0.95 -18.74 4.77
C GLU A 170 0.09 -19.74 5.29
N ARG A 171 1.34 -19.58 4.85
CA ARG A 171 2.49 -20.38 5.27
C ARG A 171 3.27 -19.73 6.41
N CYS A 172 2.79 -18.60 6.94
CA CYS A 172 3.48 -17.80 7.95
C CYS A 172 4.87 -17.32 7.51
N LEU A 173 5.10 -17.18 6.21
CA LEU A 173 6.34 -16.63 5.64
C LEU A 173 6.26 -15.11 5.51
N GLY A 174 5.24 -14.52 6.16
CA GLY A 174 4.94 -13.11 6.10
C GLY A 174 3.86 -12.74 5.10
N ASN A 175 3.29 -11.53 5.23
CA ASN A 175 2.34 -10.98 4.28
C ASN A 175 3.05 -10.24 3.13
N PRO A 176 2.99 -10.74 1.88
CA PRO A 176 3.62 -10.06 0.76
C PRO A 176 3.07 -8.64 0.58
N GLY A 177 3.96 -7.69 0.35
CA GLY A 177 3.64 -6.28 0.21
C GLY A 177 3.26 -5.54 1.50
N GLN A 178 3.42 -6.17 2.68
CA GLN A 178 3.30 -5.45 3.95
C GLN A 178 4.61 -4.73 4.32
N LEU A 179 5.78 -5.32 4.04
CA LEU A 179 7.09 -4.70 4.28
C LEU A 179 8.02 -4.98 3.09
N PRO A 180 8.09 -4.14 2.06
CA PRO A 180 7.64 -2.74 1.98
C PRO A 180 6.12 -2.59 1.96
N LEU A 181 5.62 -1.45 2.45
CA LEU A 181 4.19 -1.10 2.66
C LEU A 181 3.46 -0.79 1.34
N ILE A 182 3.63 -1.65 0.34
CA ILE A 182 3.11 -1.44 -1.01
C ILE A 182 1.71 -1.98 -1.22
N ASP A 183 1.26 -2.94 -0.40
CA ASP A 183 -0.02 -3.64 -0.56
C ASP A 183 -1.01 -3.37 0.59
N PRO A 184 -1.61 -2.17 0.63
CA PRO A 184 -2.48 -1.73 1.72
C PRO A 184 -3.73 -2.59 1.80
N LEU A 185 -3.95 -3.22 2.95
CA LEU A 185 -5.14 -4.04 3.23
C LEU A 185 -6.30 -3.14 3.68
N SER A 186 -7.47 -3.27 3.07
CA SER A 186 -8.68 -2.50 3.42
C SER A 186 -9.38 -3.00 4.70
N ILE A 187 -8.65 -3.66 5.59
CA ILE A 187 -9.14 -4.29 6.81
C ILE A 187 -8.45 -3.57 7.98
N ASP A 188 -9.22 -3.23 9.00
CA ASP A 188 -8.68 -2.70 10.25
C ASP A 188 -7.94 -3.81 11.03
N GLY A 189 -7.03 -3.42 11.91
CA GLY A 189 -6.31 -4.30 12.82
C GLY A 189 -4.79 -4.32 12.59
N PRO A 190 -4.09 -5.35 13.12
CA PRO A 190 -2.63 -5.38 13.26
C PRO A 190 -1.88 -5.39 11.91
N TRP A 191 -2.58 -5.58 10.80
CA TRP A 191 -2.01 -5.67 9.46
C TRP A 191 -1.35 -4.37 8.99
N ARG A 192 -1.79 -3.23 9.54
CA ARG A 192 -1.43 -1.87 9.13
C ARG A 192 -0.51 -1.16 10.14
N ASN A 193 -0.33 -1.76 11.31
CA ASN A 193 0.45 -1.19 12.38
C ASN A 193 1.91 -1.64 12.30
N MET A 194 2.81 -0.73 12.62
CA MET A 194 4.25 -0.97 12.59
C MET A 194 4.96 -0.18 13.68
N GLN A 195 6.16 -0.64 14.02
CA GLN A 195 7.11 0.08 14.84
C GLN A 195 8.35 0.38 14.02
N ILE A 196 8.81 1.62 14.08
CA ILE A 196 10.12 2.01 13.56
C ILE A 196 11.05 2.19 14.76
N VAL A 197 12.22 1.54 14.68
CA VAL A 197 13.34 1.70 15.61
C VAL A 197 14.58 1.99 14.76
N GLN A 198 15.42 2.93 15.17
CA GLN A 198 16.60 3.27 14.38
C GLN A 198 17.82 3.50 15.28
N ASN A 199 19.01 3.30 14.71
CA ASN A 199 20.28 3.70 15.31
C ASN A 199 21.19 4.31 14.23
N GLU A 200 22.49 4.42 14.51
CA GLU A 200 23.47 4.96 13.57
C GLU A 200 23.55 4.18 12.25
N ASP A 201 23.44 2.85 12.30
CA ASP A 201 23.72 1.96 11.17
C ASP A 201 22.47 1.30 10.55
N TYR A 202 21.32 1.32 11.25
CA TYR A 202 20.14 0.53 10.86
C TYR A 202 18.83 1.27 11.15
N VAL A 203 17.84 1.02 10.30
CA VAL A 203 16.42 1.30 10.58
C VAL A 203 15.68 -0.03 10.53
N LEU A 204 15.07 -0.42 11.65
CA LEU A 204 14.23 -1.60 11.77
C LEU A 204 12.77 -1.17 11.65
N ILE A 205 12.05 -1.80 10.74
CA ILE A 205 10.60 -1.66 10.60
C ILE A 205 9.96 -3.00 10.96
N PHE A 206 9.19 -2.99 12.04
CA PHE A 206 8.53 -4.16 12.60
C PHE A 206 7.03 -4.09 12.33
N GLY A 207 6.49 -5.04 11.57
CA GLY A 207 5.03 -5.14 11.35
C GLY A 207 4.36 -5.93 12.47
N GLU A 208 3.23 -5.44 12.97
CA GLU A 208 2.51 -6.11 14.07
C GLU A 208 1.97 -7.48 13.65
N TYR A 209 1.40 -7.59 12.44
CA TYR A 209 0.88 -8.85 11.92
C TYR A 209 1.97 -9.76 11.33
N HIS A 210 1.95 -11.04 11.71
CA HIS A 210 2.93 -12.07 11.31
C HIS A 210 4.38 -11.85 11.80
N VAL A 211 4.59 -11.00 12.82
CA VAL A 211 5.88 -10.75 13.51
C VAL A 211 7.06 -10.77 12.53
N VAL A 212 7.17 -9.70 11.73
CA VAL A 212 8.26 -9.56 10.76
C VAL A 212 9.06 -8.30 11.06
N ALA A 213 10.36 -8.48 11.27
CA ALA A 213 11.32 -7.39 11.34
C ALA A 213 12.03 -7.25 10.00
N ARG A 214 11.80 -6.12 9.30
CA ARG A 214 12.61 -5.70 8.15
C ARG A 214 13.75 -4.82 8.63
N ILE A 215 14.98 -5.20 8.31
CA ILE A 215 16.18 -4.44 8.66
C ILE A 215 16.68 -3.70 7.42
N VAL A 216 16.66 -2.37 7.48
CA VAL A 216 17.27 -1.48 6.50
C VAL A 216 18.68 -1.13 6.97
N ARG A 217 19.68 -1.43 6.15
CA ARG A 217 21.10 -1.16 6.46
C ARG A 217 21.49 0.21 5.91
N LEU A 218 21.87 1.14 6.78
CA LEU A 218 22.21 2.51 6.39
C LEU A 218 23.61 2.59 5.78
N ASN A 219 23.72 3.32 4.67
CA ASN A 219 24.97 3.61 3.95
C ASN A 219 25.77 2.33 3.59
N LYS A 220 25.07 1.21 3.35
CA LYS A 220 25.66 -0.06 2.90
C LYS A 220 25.24 -0.37 1.46
N GLN A 221 25.98 -1.26 0.83
CA GLN A 221 25.61 -1.84 -0.46
C GLN A 221 24.70 -3.07 -0.29
N HIS A 222 23.97 -3.41 -1.34
CA HIS A 222 23.26 -4.69 -1.39
C HIS A 222 24.25 -5.86 -1.30
N HIS A 223 23.76 -6.99 -0.79
CA HIS A 223 24.56 -8.20 -0.75
C HIS A 223 24.85 -8.72 -2.15
N GLU A 224 26.10 -9.07 -2.43
CA GLU A 224 26.52 -9.72 -3.66
C GLU A 224 27.31 -11.01 -3.35
N PRO A 225 26.98 -12.16 -3.99
CA PRO A 225 25.91 -12.31 -4.98
C PRO A 225 24.51 -12.14 -4.36
N SER A 226 23.63 -11.48 -5.09
CA SER A 226 22.22 -11.36 -4.72
C SER A 226 21.57 -12.73 -4.45
N PHE A 227 20.83 -12.82 -3.36
CA PHE A 227 20.01 -13.99 -3.02
C PHE A 227 18.56 -13.57 -2.75
N PRO A 228 17.55 -14.26 -3.34
CA PRO A 228 16.15 -13.91 -3.14
C PRO A 228 15.69 -14.10 -1.68
N LYS A 229 15.18 -13.03 -1.06
CA LYS A 229 14.63 -13.03 0.31
C LYS A 229 13.13 -12.76 0.29
N PHE A 230 12.41 -13.29 1.28
CA PHE A 230 11.12 -12.68 1.63
C PHE A 230 11.40 -11.25 2.07
N TYR A 231 10.60 -10.29 1.60
CA TYR A 231 10.79 -8.85 1.88
C TYR A 231 12.04 -8.19 1.27
N GLY A 232 12.81 -8.93 0.46
CA GLY A 232 13.95 -8.41 -0.27
C GLY A 232 15.17 -8.08 0.60
N ASP A 233 16.18 -7.47 -0.02
CA ASP A 233 17.37 -6.90 0.62
C ASP A 233 17.25 -5.39 0.62
N SER A 234 17.06 -4.78 1.80
CA SER A 234 16.92 -3.32 1.94
C SER A 234 18.23 -2.65 2.36
N VAL A 235 18.57 -1.57 1.66
CA VAL A 235 19.61 -0.61 2.06
C VAL A 235 19.01 0.79 2.05
N GLY A 236 19.52 1.68 2.88
CA GLY A 236 19.00 3.05 2.95
C GLY A 236 20.07 4.09 3.16
N GLN A 237 19.70 5.34 2.92
CA GLN A 237 20.53 6.52 3.15
C GLN A 237 19.64 7.71 3.51
N TRP A 238 20.21 8.69 4.20
CA TRP A 238 19.53 9.94 4.51
C TRP A 238 19.79 10.99 3.43
N GLU A 239 18.72 11.58 2.90
CA GLU A 239 18.76 12.69 1.97
C GLU A 239 18.04 13.89 2.62
N GLY A 240 18.82 14.74 3.30
CA GLY A 240 18.26 15.78 4.16
C GLY A 240 17.42 15.18 5.28
N ASN A 241 16.11 15.48 5.28
CA ASN A 241 15.16 15.00 6.28
C ASN A 241 14.41 13.71 5.87
N THR A 242 14.83 13.08 4.77
CA THR A 242 14.15 11.92 4.20
C THR A 242 15.04 10.67 4.29
N LEU A 243 14.49 9.59 4.83
CA LEU A 243 15.09 8.27 4.68
C LEU A 243 14.70 7.70 3.32
N VAL A 244 15.68 7.47 2.45
CA VAL A 244 15.49 6.80 1.16
C VAL A 244 15.95 5.35 1.31
N VAL A 245 15.05 4.41 1.05
CA VAL A 245 15.31 2.96 1.15
C VAL A 245 15.14 2.34 -0.23
N HIS A 246 16.15 1.61 -0.69
CA HIS A 246 16.06 0.80 -1.89
C HIS A 246 16.03 -0.68 -1.51
N THR A 247 15.05 -1.40 -2.06
CA THR A 247 14.85 -2.83 -1.81
C THR A 247 14.76 -3.58 -3.14
N LYS A 248 15.59 -4.63 -3.29
CA LYS A 248 15.58 -5.55 -4.43
C LYS A 248 15.72 -7.00 -3.97
N SER A 249 15.86 -7.94 -4.91
CA SER A 249 16.12 -9.36 -4.62
C SER A 249 14.98 -10.05 -3.86
N PHE A 250 13.74 -9.81 -4.29
CA PHE A 250 12.58 -10.48 -3.73
C PHE A 250 12.47 -11.94 -4.19
N LYS A 251 11.94 -12.81 -3.32
CA LYS A 251 11.43 -14.11 -3.76
C LYS A 251 10.23 -13.93 -4.69
N PRO A 252 10.03 -14.80 -5.70
CA PRO A 252 8.85 -14.76 -6.57
C PRO A 252 7.51 -14.82 -5.81
N ASP A 253 7.50 -15.46 -4.64
CA ASP A 253 6.35 -15.55 -3.74
C ASP A 253 5.98 -14.19 -3.08
N GLN A 254 6.71 -13.11 -3.38
CA GLN A 254 6.32 -11.72 -3.10
C GLN A 254 5.13 -11.25 -3.95
N SER A 255 4.90 -11.87 -5.12
CA SER A 255 3.81 -11.51 -6.01
C SER A 255 2.45 -11.72 -5.35
N THR A 256 1.51 -10.80 -5.56
CA THR A 256 0.11 -10.96 -5.15
C THR A 256 -0.82 -10.69 -6.33
N SER A 257 -2.10 -11.03 -6.19
CA SER A 257 -3.12 -10.66 -7.18
C SER A 257 -3.33 -9.15 -7.28
N ARG A 258 -2.99 -8.39 -6.23
CA ARG A 258 -3.11 -6.92 -6.18
C ARG A 258 -1.88 -6.23 -6.78
N ILE A 259 -0.70 -6.79 -6.56
CA ILE A 259 0.58 -6.31 -7.08
C ILE A 259 1.36 -7.49 -7.66
N PRO A 260 1.04 -7.90 -8.90
CA PRO A 260 1.79 -8.93 -9.59
C PRO A 260 3.24 -8.49 -9.78
N SER A 261 4.19 -9.39 -9.52
CA SER A 261 5.61 -9.09 -9.66
C SER A 261 6.42 -10.28 -10.16
N SER A 262 7.56 -9.94 -10.76
CA SER A 262 8.60 -10.84 -11.23
C SER A 262 9.82 -10.80 -10.29
N ARG A 263 10.93 -11.42 -10.71
CA ARG A 263 12.21 -11.32 -10.00
C ARG A 263 12.91 -9.98 -10.21
N ALA A 264 12.46 -9.19 -11.19
CA ALA A 264 12.99 -7.87 -11.50
C ALA A 264 12.32 -6.75 -10.67
N LEU A 265 11.49 -7.10 -9.68
CA LEU A 265 10.88 -6.15 -8.77
C LEU A 265 11.94 -5.40 -7.96
N GLU A 266 11.91 -4.08 -8.05
CA GLU A 266 12.65 -3.14 -7.22
C GLU A 266 11.69 -2.09 -6.64
N ILE A 267 11.97 -1.66 -5.41
CA ILE A 267 11.14 -0.72 -4.68
C ILE A 267 12.02 0.34 -4.05
N VAL A 268 11.69 1.61 -4.31
CA VAL A 268 12.30 2.77 -3.64
C VAL A 268 11.26 3.38 -2.73
N GLU A 269 11.59 3.54 -1.46
CA GLU A 269 10.73 4.06 -0.40
C GLU A 269 11.34 5.35 0.16
N GLN A 270 10.52 6.37 0.39
CA GLN A 270 10.93 7.65 0.95
C GLN A 270 10.05 7.97 2.17
N TYR A 271 10.69 8.08 3.33
CA TYR A 271 10.03 8.43 4.59
C TYR A 271 10.47 9.83 5.01
N THR A 272 9.56 10.80 4.95
CA THR A 272 9.82 12.18 5.39
C THR A 272 8.93 12.51 6.58
N ARG A 273 9.54 12.86 7.71
CA ARG A 273 8.78 13.32 8.88
C ARG A 273 8.24 14.72 8.62
N VAL A 274 6.91 14.90 8.64
CA VAL A 274 6.27 16.17 8.26
C VAL A 274 5.53 16.87 9.41
N SER A 275 5.27 16.17 10.51
CA SER A 275 4.70 16.74 11.75
C SER A 275 5.06 15.88 12.95
N GLU A 276 4.54 16.18 14.15
CA GLU A 276 4.68 15.30 15.32
C GLU A 276 3.84 14.00 15.24
N SER A 277 2.92 13.89 14.29
CA SER A 277 2.01 12.73 14.18
C SER A 277 1.95 12.11 12.79
N GLU A 278 2.69 12.66 11.81
CA GLU A 278 2.66 12.19 10.43
C GLU A 278 4.06 11.98 9.82
N ILE A 279 4.21 10.88 9.08
CA ILE A 279 5.29 10.66 8.12
C ILE A 279 4.66 10.65 6.73
N PHE A 280 5.14 11.52 5.85
CA PHE A 280 4.85 11.42 4.42
C PHE A 280 5.65 10.25 3.86
N PHE A 281 4.93 9.26 3.31
CA PHE A 281 5.51 8.07 2.74
C PHE A 281 5.21 8.03 1.24
N GLU A 282 6.26 8.07 0.44
CA GLU A 282 6.20 7.89 -1.00
C GLU A 282 6.99 6.64 -1.37
N TYR A 283 6.46 5.85 -2.30
CA TYR A 283 7.20 4.72 -2.83
C TYR A 283 7.04 4.60 -4.34
N GLN A 284 8.08 4.06 -4.96
CA GLN A 284 8.14 3.74 -6.37
C GLN A 284 8.29 2.24 -6.54
N ILE A 285 7.49 1.66 -7.42
CA ILE A 285 7.58 0.26 -7.83
C ILE A 285 8.08 0.22 -9.27
N THR A 286 9.16 -0.53 -9.48
CA THR A 286 9.69 -0.83 -10.81
C THR A 286 9.73 -2.33 -10.99
N ASP A 287 9.06 -2.81 -12.04
CA ASP A 287 9.19 -4.18 -12.51
C ASP A 287 9.09 -4.16 -14.05
N PRO A 288 10.23 -4.15 -14.76
CA PRO A 288 10.24 -4.02 -16.21
C PRO A 288 9.70 -5.27 -16.90
N GLU A 289 9.45 -6.38 -16.22
CA GLU A 289 8.79 -7.53 -16.82
C GLU A 289 7.26 -7.38 -16.80
N ILE A 290 6.70 -6.74 -15.76
CA ILE A 290 5.25 -6.66 -15.52
C ILE A 290 4.65 -5.32 -15.97
N TYR A 291 5.35 -4.22 -15.72
CA TYR A 291 4.81 -2.86 -15.89
C TYR A 291 5.47 -2.11 -17.06
N THR A 292 4.72 -1.23 -17.72
CA THR A 292 5.23 -0.41 -18.84
C THR A 292 6.04 0.80 -18.36
N GLN A 293 5.83 1.23 -17.12
CA GLN A 293 6.56 2.32 -16.48
C GLN A 293 6.57 2.17 -14.96
N THR A 294 7.42 2.95 -14.29
CA THR A 294 7.46 3.06 -12.83
C THR A 294 6.12 3.56 -12.30
N ILE A 295 5.69 2.96 -11.19
CA ILE A 295 4.49 3.36 -10.45
C ILE A 295 4.93 4.17 -9.25
N THR A 296 4.40 5.38 -9.06
CA THR A 296 4.61 6.20 -7.88
C THR A 296 3.34 6.24 -7.06
N ALA A 297 3.45 5.96 -5.76
CA ALA A 297 2.34 6.00 -4.83
C ALA A 297 2.69 6.77 -3.56
N GLN A 298 1.68 7.38 -2.95
CA GLN A 298 1.83 8.28 -1.81
C GLN A 298 0.78 7.97 -0.74
N MET A 299 1.20 8.01 0.52
CA MET A 299 0.32 7.95 1.69
C MET A 299 0.91 8.70 2.88
N THR A 300 0.11 8.85 3.92
CA THR A 300 0.54 9.37 5.21
C THR A 300 0.52 8.24 6.22
N LEU A 301 1.66 7.97 6.87
CA LEU A 301 1.70 7.12 8.05
C LEU A 301 1.37 8.01 9.25
N VAL A 302 0.41 7.58 10.07
CA VAL A 302 -0.04 8.33 11.24
C VAL A 302 0.46 7.66 12.52
N SER A 303 0.80 8.46 13.53
CA SER A 303 1.20 7.93 14.83
C SER A 303 0.04 7.17 15.47
N MET A 304 0.31 5.99 16.00
CA MET A 304 -0.69 5.26 16.79
C MET A 304 -1.05 6.03 18.08
N PRO A 305 -2.27 5.87 18.62
CA PRO A 305 -2.66 6.47 19.89
C PRO A 305 -1.68 6.11 21.02
N VAL A 306 -1.38 7.07 21.91
CA VAL A 306 -0.36 6.94 22.98
C VAL A 306 -0.63 5.77 23.93
N ASN A 307 -1.88 5.37 24.09
CA ASN A 307 -2.33 4.26 24.94
C ASN A 307 -2.39 2.91 24.20
N GLU A 308 -2.16 2.88 22.89
CA GLU A 308 -2.08 1.66 22.10
C GLU A 308 -0.64 1.13 22.05
N ARG A 309 -0.53 -0.16 21.79
CA ARG A 309 0.75 -0.88 21.68
C ARG A 309 0.61 -1.89 20.56
N LEU A 310 1.74 -2.29 20.00
CA LEU A 310 1.76 -3.47 19.14
C LEU A 310 1.55 -4.71 20.02
N TYR A 311 0.69 -5.61 19.56
CA TYR A 311 0.52 -6.92 20.16
C TYR A 311 1.27 -7.97 19.34
N GLU A 312 1.69 -9.03 20.01
CA GLU A 312 2.29 -10.16 19.31
C GLU A 312 1.25 -10.87 18.44
N SER A 313 1.58 -11.06 17.16
CA SER A 313 0.78 -11.82 16.20
C SER A 313 1.58 -13.02 15.67
N ALA A 314 1.78 -14.01 16.53
CA ALA A 314 2.58 -15.20 16.23
C ALA A 314 1.83 -16.16 15.27
N CYS A 315 2.05 -16.02 13.96
CA CYS A 315 1.37 -16.83 12.94
C CYS A 315 1.62 -18.34 13.10
N HIS A 316 2.81 -18.75 13.55
CA HIS A 316 3.18 -20.15 13.68
C HIS A 316 2.61 -20.83 14.92
N GLU A 317 2.31 -20.07 15.98
CA GLU A 317 1.87 -20.65 17.25
C GLU A 317 0.43 -21.14 17.14
N GLY A 318 0.22 -22.45 17.29
CA GLY A 318 -1.11 -23.05 17.20
C GLY A 318 -1.71 -23.11 15.78
N ASN A 319 -0.95 -22.81 14.72
CA ASN A 319 -1.45 -22.90 13.35
C ASN A 319 -1.35 -24.33 12.79
N TYR A 320 -2.47 -25.05 12.85
CA TYR A 320 -2.66 -26.37 12.23
C TYR A 320 -3.45 -26.29 10.92
N SER A 321 -3.88 -25.10 10.51
CA SER A 321 -4.81 -24.92 9.38
C SER A 321 -4.23 -25.43 8.07
N LEU A 322 -2.97 -25.11 7.76
CA LEU A 322 -2.36 -25.52 6.50
C LEU A 322 -2.27 -27.05 6.38
N SER A 323 -1.80 -27.74 7.42
CA SER A 323 -1.74 -29.20 7.40
C SER A 323 -3.13 -29.83 7.32
N GLY A 324 -4.12 -29.26 8.02
CA GLY A 324 -5.52 -29.69 7.96
C GLY A 324 -6.16 -29.50 6.57
N ILE A 325 -5.94 -28.35 5.92
CA ILE A 325 -6.42 -28.06 4.56
C ILE A 325 -5.85 -29.07 3.57
N LEU A 326 -4.54 -29.29 3.61
CA LEU A 326 -3.87 -30.24 2.70
C LEU A 326 -4.34 -31.68 2.96
N ALA A 327 -4.47 -32.08 4.22
CA ALA A 327 -5.01 -33.40 4.59
C ALA A 327 -6.46 -33.59 4.12
N GLY A 328 -7.28 -32.54 4.21
CA GLY A 328 -8.66 -32.52 3.70
C GLY A 328 -8.74 -32.76 2.20
N ALA A 329 -7.86 -32.11 1.42
CA ALA A 329 -7.78 -32.34 -0.03
C ALA A 329 -7.40 -33.79 -0.37
N ARG A 330 -6.37 -34.33 0.29
CA ARG A 330 -5.98 -35.75 0.12
C ARG A 330 -7.11 -36.71 0.49
N ARG A 331 -7.96 -36.35 1.47
CA ARG A 331 -9.14 -37.13 1.82
C ARG A 331 -10.18 -37.10 0.70
N GLN A 332 -10.48 -35.93 0.13
CA GLN A 332 -11.41 -35.79 -0.98
C GLN A 332 -10.97 -36.59 -2.21
N GLU A 333 -9.67 -36.61 -2.54
CA GLU A 333 -9.12 -37.45 -3.60
C GLU A 333 -9.26 -38.95 -3.33
N ALA A 334 -9.13 -39.37 -2.07
CA ALA A 334 -9.35 -40.75 -1.67
C ALA A 334 -10.83 -41.15 -1.85
N ASP A 335 -11.75 -40.29 -1.40
CA ASP A 335 -13.19 -40.53 -1.53
C ASP A 335 -13.64 -40.54 -2.99
N ALA A 336 -13.14 -39.63 -3.82
CA ALA A 336 -13.41 -39.59 -5.26
C ALA A 336 -12.97 -40.88 -5.97
N ARG A 337 -11.76 -41.39 -5.65
CA ARG A 337 -11.23 -42.66 -6.19
C ARG A 337 -12.05 -43.88 -5.76
N LEU A 338 -12.67 -43.85 -4.57
CA LEU A 338 -13.51 -44.94 -4.07
C LEU A 338 -14.93 -44.91 -4.65
N SER A 339 -15.37 -43.76 -5.16
CA SER A 339 -16.68 -43.56 -5.78
C SER A 339 -16.74 -43.82 -7.29
N GLN A 340 -15.58 -44.06 -7.92
CA GLN A 340 -15.43 -44.40 -9.35
C GLN A 340 -15.44 -45.92 -9.55
#